data_AF-A0A7V7JJQ1-F1
#
_entry.id   AF-A0A7V7JJQ1-F1
#
_cell.length_a   1.000
_cell.length_b   1.000
_cell.length_c   1.000
_cell.angle_alpha   90.00
_cell.angle_beta   90.00
_cell.angle_gamma   90.00
#
_symmetry.space_group_name_H-M   'P 1'
#
loop_
_entity.id
_entity.type
_entity.pdbx_description
1 polymer ?
#
loop_
_entity_poly.entity_id
_entity_poly.type
_entity_poly.pdbx_seq_one_letter_code
_entity_poly.pdbx_strand_id
1 'polypeptide(L)'
;MRTSKPITVTLGTQQASLEARLQSGAYGSASEVLRAALRALDREDAALDDILRRKVEASLADARPSVPAEDVFARLRVLHAERALVDKRAP
;
A
#
# COMPACT_ATOMS: atom_id res chain seq x y z
N MET A 1 -14.64 -4.26 35.60
CA MET A 1 -13.72 -3.14 35.29
C MET A 1 -13.68 -2.94 33.78
N ARG A 2 -13.74 -1.71 33.26
CA ARG A 2 -13.57 -1.49 31.81
C ARG A 2 -12.09 -1.69 31.45
N THR A 3 -11.83 -2.51 30.44
CA THR A 3 -10.47 -2.88 29.96
C THR A 3 -9.81 -1.77 29.11
N SER A 4 -10.57 -0.77 28.66
CA SER A 4 -10.07 0.25 27.71
C SER A 4 -10.37 1.68 28.16
N LYS A 5 -9.41 2.59 27.92
CA LYS A 5 -9.57 4.04 28.09
C LYS A 5 -10.29 4.64 26.86
N PRO A 6 -11.37 5.42 27.04
CA PRO A 6 -12.02 6.10 25.91
C PRO A 6 -11.11 7.19 25.34
N ILE A 7 -11.19 7.39 24.03
CA ILE A 7 -10.50 8.45 23.30
C ILE A 7 -11.52 9.29 22.53
N THR A 8 -11.26 10.57 22.37
CA THR A 8 -12.02 11.49 21.51
C THR A 8 -11.20 11.75 20.27
N VAL A 9 -11.83 11.62 19.10
CA VAL A 9 -11.17 11.82 17.79
C VAL A 9 -12.06 12.69 16.91
N THR A 10 -11.44 13.48 16.05
CA THR A 10 -12.12 14.30 15.03
C THR A 10 -11.97 13.61 13.68
N LEU A 11 -13.08 13.21 13.05
CA LEU A 11 -13.06 12.45 11.80
C LEU A 11 -13.06 13.32 10.53
N GLY A 12 -13.38 14.60 10.63
CA GLY A 12 -13.46 15.49 9.47
C GLY A 12 -14.40 14.94 8.39
N THR A 13 -13.91 14.88 7.14
CA THR A 13 -14.68 14.37 5.99
C THR A 13 -15.10 12.89 6.12
N GLN A 14 -14.41 12.11 6.95
CA GLN A 14 -14.72 10.68 7.14
C GLN A 14 -15.97 10.45 8.00
N GLN A 15 -16.50 11.48 8.66
CA GLN A 15 -17.74 11.42 9.43
C GLN A 15 -18.90 10.86 8.60
N ALA A 16 -19.05 11.31 7.35
CA ALA A 16 -20.09 10.83 6.44
C ALA A 16 -19.97 9.32 6.14
N SER A 17 -18.74 8.80 6.05
CA SER A 17 -18.52 7.35 5.83
C SER A 17 -18.89 6.53 7.06
N LEU A 18 -18.58 7.05 8.26
CA LEU A 18 -18.99 6.42 9.52
C LEU A 18 -20.52 6.35 9.62
N GLU A 19 -21.20 7.47 9.34
CA GLU A 19 -22.67 7.55 9.37
C GLU A 19 -23.32 6.60 8.37
N ALA A 20 -22.84 6.52 7.13
CA ALA A 20 -23.36 5.60 6.14
C ALA A 20 -23.26 4.13 6.58
N ARG A 21 -22.16 3.75 7.26
CA ARG A 21 -21.96 2.40 7.81
C ARG A 21 -22.86 2.08 9.00
N LEU A 22 -23.24 3.09 9.79
CA LEU A 22 -24.21 2.93 10.87
C LEU A 22 -25.63 2.82 10.31
N GLN A 23 -25.98 3.69 9.35
CA GLN A 23 -27.29 3.70 8.70
C GLN A 23 -27.57 2.41 7.93
N SER A 24 -26.53 1.74 7.40
CA SER A 24 -26.69 0.44 6.75
C SER A 24 -27.06 -0.70 7.71
N GLY A 25 -26.95 -0.48 9.02
CA GLY A 25 -27.18 -1.51 10.05
C GLY A 25 -26.07 -2.55 10.16
N ALA A 26 -24.98 -2.42 9.37
CA ALA A 26 -23.86 -3.36 9.40
C ALA A 26 -23.03 -3.29 10.70
N TYR A 27 -23.15 -2.20 11.46
CA TYR A 27 -22.43 -1.98 12.70
C TYR A 27 -23.36 -1.40 13.77
N GLY A 28 -23.21 -1.85 15.02
CA GLY A 28 -24.04 -1.39 16.13
C GLY A 28 -23.51 -0.13 16.83
N SER A 29 -22.29 0.31 16.52
CA SER A 29 -21.72 1.54 17.11
C SER A 29 -20.55 2.13 16.31
N ALA A 30 -20.30 3.42 16.49
CA ALA A 30 -19.14 4.10 15.92
C ALA A 30 -17.81 3.45 16.35
N SER A 31 -17.72 2.99 17.61
CA SER A 31 -16.54 2.28 18.10
C SER A 31 -16.32 0.94 17.39
N GLU A 32 -17.38 0.28 16.95
CA GLU A 32 -17.28 -0.96 16.17
C GLU A 32 -16.75 -0.69 14.75
N VAL A 33 -17.27 0.36 14.11
CA VAL A 33 -16.78 0.83 12.81
C VAL A 33 -15.29 1.17 12.89
N LEU A 34 -14.87 1.95 13.88
CA LEU A 34 -13.47 2.34 14.06
C LEU A 34 -12.56 1.13 14.32
N ARG A 35 -12.98 0.18 15.17
CA ARG A 35 -12.22 -1.06 15.38
C ARG A 35 -12.12 -1.90 14.10
N ALA A 36 -13.18 -1.95 13.30
CA ALA A 36 -13.15 -2.65 12.02
C ALA A 36 -12.24 -1.95 11.00
N ALA A 37 -12.23 -0.61 10.98
CA ALA A 37 -11.35 0.19 10.15
C ALA A 37 -9.87 -0.02 10.52
N LEU A 38 -9.52 0.02 11.81
CA LEU A 38 -8.14 -0.26 12.26
C LEU A 38 -7.69 -1.67 11.88
N ARG A 39 -8.53 -2.69 12.10
CA ARG A 39 -8.23 -4.05 11.64
C ARG A 39 -8.05 -4.16 10.12
N ALA A 40 -8.72 -3.31 9.34
CA ALA A 40 -8.56 -3.29 7.90
C ALA A 40 -7.22 -2.65 7.51
N LEU A 41 -6.86 -1.54 8.15
CA LEU A 41 -5.57 -0.88 7.99
C LEU A 41 -4.41 -1.84 8.36
N ASP A 42 -4.49 -2.51 9.50
CA ASP A 42 -3.47 -3.49 9.94
C ASP A 42 -3.27 -4.61 8.90
N ARG A 43 -4.33 -5.05 8.22
CA ARG A 43 -4.23 -6.08 7.16
C ARG A 43 -3.59 -5.53 5.89
N GLU A 44 -3.87 -4.28 5.53
CA GLU A 44 -3.28 -3.61 4.37
C GLU A 44 -1.78 -3.43 4.58
N ASP A 45 -1.39 -2.92 5.75
CA ASP A 45 0.01 -2.74 6.14
C ASP A 45 0.76 -4.08 6.17
N ALA A 46 0.18 -5.11 6.80
CA ALA A 46 0.78 -6.44 6.83
C ALA A 46 0.96 -7.04 5.43
N ALA A 47 0.01 -6.83 4.52
CA ALA A 47 0.12 -7.30 3.13
C ALA A 47 1.23 -6.57 2.37
N LEU A 48 1.38 -5.25 2.57
CA LEU A 48 2.45 -4.47 1.97
C LEU A 48 3.82 -4.92 2.49
N ASP A 49 3.96 -5.07 3.81
CA ASP A 49 5.19 -5.53 4.46
C ASP A 49 5.62 -6.91 3.97
N ASP A 50 4.67 -7.83 3.81
CA ASP A 50 4.90 -9.18 3.32
C ASP A 50 5.35 -9.17 1.84
N ILE A 51 4.78 -8.30 1.00
CA ILE A 51 5.25 -8.08 -0.38
C ILE A 51 6.69 -7.58 -0.38
N LEU A 52 7.01 -6.58 0.43
CA LEU A 52 8.36 -6.01 0.51
C LEU A 52 9.37 -7.04 1.03
N ARG A 53 9.01 -7.76 2.08
CA ARG A 53 9.84 -8.83 2.66
C ARG A 53 10.18 -9.89 1.62
N ARG A 54 9.19 -10.40 0.89
CA ARG A 54 9.43 -11.37 -0.19
C ARG A 54 10.35 -10.84 -1.27
N LYS A 55 10.22 -9.56 -1.65
CA LYS A 55 11.12 -8.94 -2.65
C LYS A 55 12.56 -8.86 -2.15
N VAL A 56 12.75 -8.53 -0.87
CA VAL A 56 14.08 -8.49 -0.25
C VAL A 56 14.67 -9.90 -0.16
N GLU A 57 13.91 -10.88 0.33
CA GLU A 57 14.34 -12.28 0.40
C GLU A 57 14.73 -12.83 -0.98
N ALA A 58 13.92 -12.58 -2.00
CA ALA A 58 14.23 -12.97 -3.38
C ALA A 58 15.50 -12.30 -3.90
N SER A 59 15.75 -11.03 -3.56
CA SER A 59 16.98 -10.31 -3.94
C SER A 59 18.21 -10.85 -3.21
N LEU A 60 18.07 -11.25 -1.94
CA LEU A 60 19.17 -11.83 -1.16
C LEU A 60 19.50 -13.26 -1.60
N ALA A 61 18.50 -14.01 -2.06
CA ALA A 61 18.66 -15.36 -2.59
C ALA A 61 19.17 -15.39 -4.04
N ASP A 62 19.22 -14.23 -4.72
CA ASP A 62 19.69 -14.12 -6.09
C ASP A 62 21.21 -14.26 -6.17
N ALA A 63 21.67 -15.35 -6.78
CA ALA A 63 23.09 -15.67 -6.92
C ALA A 63 23.80 -14.87 -8.04
N ARG A 64 23.07 -14.05 -8.81
CA ARG A 64 23.68 -13.23 -9.87
C ARG A 64 24.62 -12.19 -9.27
N PRO A 65 25.75 -11.88 -9.94
CA PRO A 65 26.67 -10.87 -9.47
C PRO A 65 26.04 -9.47 -9.54
N SER A 66 26.49 -8.59 -8.63
CA SER A 66 26.15 -7.17 -8.69
C SER A 66 26.56 -6.57 -10.04
N VAL A 67 25.71 -5.69 -10.57
CA VAL A 67 25.98 -4.96 -11.81
C VAL A 67 26.46 -3.56 -11.46
N PRO A 68 27.55 -3.06 -12.07
CA PRO A 68 27.98 -1.67 -11.90
C PRO A 68 26.88 -0.69 -12.30
N ALA A 69 26.76 0.42 -11.56
CA ALA A 69 25.68 1.39 -11.77
C ALA A 69 25.73 2.01 -13.18
N GLU A 70 26.93 2.26 -13.70
CA GLU A 70 27.17 2.78 -15.05
C GLU A 70 26.56 1.88 -16.14
N ASP A 71 26.68 0.56 -15.99
CA ASP A 71 26.15 -0.42 -16.94
C ASP A 71 24.61 -0.48 -16.86
N VAL A 72 24.05 -0.38 -15.64
CA VAL A 72 22.60 -0.27 -15.44
C VAL A 72 22.05 0.95 -16.17
N PHE A 73 22.62 2.13 -15.93
CA PHE A 73 22.15 3.37 -16.55
C PHE A 73 22.39 3.41 -18.06
N ALA A 74 23.48 2.82 -18.56
CA ALA A 74 23.71 2.66 -20.00
C ALA A 74 22.58 1.84 -20.63
N ARG A 75 22.25 0.68 -20.06
CA ARG A 75 21.17 -0.19 -20.56
C ARG A 75 19.79 0.47 -20.47
N LEU A 76 19.49 1.17 -19.37
CA LEU A 76 18.21 1.87 -19.21
C LEU A 76 18.02 2.99 -20.25
N ARG A 77 19.08 3.76 -20.57
CA ARG A 77 19.01 4.80 -21.60
C ARG A 77 18.69 4.22 -22.98
N VAL A 78 19.29 3.09 -23.35
CA VAL A 78 18.98 2.41 -24.61
C VAL A 78 17.52 1.97 -24.64
N LEU A 79 17.03 1.32 -23.58
CA LEU A 79 15.64 0.87 -23.48
C LEU A 79 14.63 2.04 -23.58
N HIS A 80 14.93 3.17 -22.94
CA HIS A 80 14.08 4.36 -23.03
C HIS A 80 14.10 4.99 -24.41
N ALA A 81 15.26 5.04 -25.08
CA ALA A 81 15.36 5.53 -26.45
C ALA A 81 14.56 4.66 -27.42
N GLU A 82 14.65 3.33 -27.30
CA GLU A 82 13.87 2.38 -28.10
C GLU A 82 12.36 2.57 -27.88
N ARG A 83 11.92 2.68 -26.63
CA ARG A 83 10.50 2.95 -26.32
C ARG A 83 10.02 4.28 -26.88
N ALA A 84 10.81 5.35 -26.76
CA ALA A 84 10.47 6.66 -27.32
C ALA A 84 10.40 6.64 -28.86
N LEU A 85 11.22 5.81 -29.52
CA LEU A 85 11.15 5.63 -30.97
C LEU A 85 9.92 4.82 -31.40
N VAL A 86 9.48 3.85 -30.59
CA VAL A 86 8.24 3.09 -30.83
C VAL A 86 7.02 3.98 -30.64
N ASP A 87 6.98 4.79 -29.58
CA ASP A 87 5.88 5.72 -29.29
C ASP A 87 5.73 6.79 -30.39
N LYS A 88 6.85 7.30 -30.92
CA LYS A 88 6.87 8.21 -32.09
C LYS A 88 6.47 7.56 -33.43
N ARG A 89 6.40 6.22 -33.48
CA ARG A 89 6.01 5.45 -34.68
C ARG A 89 4.59 4.89 -34.58
N ALA A 90 3.90 5.06 -33.46
CA ALA A 90 2.48 4.75 -33.33
C ALA A 90 1.63 5.88 -33.97
N PRO A 91 0.59 5.56 -34.76
CA PRO A 91 -0.24 6.53 -35.46
C PRO A 91 -1.16 7.34 -34.53
#